data_AF-A0A5C9EEL0-F1
#
_entry.id   AF-A0A5C9EEL0-F1
#
_cell.length_a   1.000
_cell.length_b   1.000
_cell.length_c   1.000
_cell.angle_alpha   90.00
_cell.angle_beta   90.00
_cell.angle_gamma   90.00
#
_symmetry.space_group_name_H-M   'P 1'
#
loop_
_entity.id
_entity.type
_entity.pdbx_description
1 polymer ?
#
loop_
_entity_poly.entity_id
_entity_poly.type
_entity_poly.pdbx_seq_one_letter_code
_entity_poly.pdbx_strand_id
1 'polypeptide(L)' 'MSDNNDEKIEEFAREFMAEEGLKGKARRMKIMRIIQNVGFDKRKVKTALLRSTITDRIKHE' A
#
# COMPACT_ATOMS: atom_id res chain seq x y z
N MET A 1 11.00 -18.89 9.14
CA MET A 1 11.77 -17.64 8.94
C MET A 1 10.88 -16.64 8.20
N SER A 2 9.69 -16.33 8.74
CA SER A 2 8.64 -15.60 8.00
C SER A 2 8.17 -14.34 8.74
N ASP A 3 8.31 -14.32 10.06
CA ASP A 3 7.77 -13.25 10.93
C ASP A 3 8.46 -11.89 10.72
N ASN A 4 9.77 -11.89 10.47
CA ASN A 4 10.54 -10.66 10.28
C ASN A 4 10.11 -9.82 9.06
N ASN A 5 9.47 -10.43 8.06
CA ASN A 5 9.08 -9.71 6.85
C ASN A 5 7.72 -9.03 7.02
N ASP A 6 6.78 -9.70 7.67
CA ASP A 6 5.44 -9.16 7.90
C ASP A 6 5.46 -7.99 8.89
N GLU A 7 6.32 -8.06 9.92
CA GLU A 7 6.54 -6.94 10.84
C GLU A 7 7.09 -5.70 10.12
N LYS A 8 8.09 -5.88 9.24
CA LYS A 8 8.63 -4.79 8.42
C LYS A 8 7.59 -4.19 7.48
N ILE A 9 6.76 -5.03 6.87
CA ILE A 9 5.67 -4.58 5.99
C ILE A 9 4.65 -3.77 6.80
N GLU A 10 4.31 -4.22 8.00
CA GLU A 10 3.36 -3.52 8.85
C GLU A 10 3.93 -2.18 9.35
N GLU A 11 5.18 -2.14 9.79
CA GLU A 11 5.87 -0.93 10.22
C GLU A 11 5.92 0.11 9.09
N PHE A 12 6.42 -0.30 7.92
CA PHE A 12 6.47 0.58 6.75
C PHE A 12 5.07 1.09 6.36
N ALA A 13 4.05 0.22 6.41
CA ALA A 13 2.67 0.63 6.13
C ALA A 13 2.15 1.67 7.13
N ARG A 14 2.51 1.55 8.41
CA ARG A 14 2.12 2.53 9.46
C ARG A 14 2.79 3.87 9.24
N GLU A 15 4.10 3.88 8.97
CA GLU A 15 4.86 5.11 8.67
C GLU A 15 4.32 5.82 7.44
N PHE A 16 4.16 5.08 6.33
CA PHE A 16 3.60 5.61 5.09
C PHE A 16 2.20 6.21 5.31
N MET A 17 1.36 5.54 6.09
CA MET A 17 0.03 6.07 6.41
C MET A 17 0.10 7.33 7.27
N ALA A 18 1.01 7.41 8.23
CA ALA A 18 1.18 8.59 9.06
C ALA A 18 1.65 9.80 8.23
N GLU A 19 2.63 9.61 7.34
CA GLU A 19 3.16 10.65 6.45
C GLU A 19 2.11 11.18 5.47
N GLU A 20 1.29 10.30 4.90
CA GLU A 20 0.25 10.66 3.93
C GLU A 20 -1.08 11.06 4.60
N GLY A 21 -1.13 11.13 5.94
CA GLY A 21 -2.33 11.49 6.70
C GLY A 21 -3.48 10.47 6.59
N LEU A 22 -3.16 9.21 6.26
CA LEU A 22 -4.11 8.14 6.02
C LEU A 22 -4.43 7.38 7.32
N LYS A 23 -5.70 6.97 7.48
CA LYS A 23 -6.16 6.17 8.62
C LYS A 23 -7.04 5.01 8.16
N GLY A 24 -7.19 4.02 9.03
CA GLY A 24 -8.14 2.90 8.89
C GLY A 24 -7.51 1.55 8.55
N LYS A 25 -8.04 0.48 9.17
CA LYS A 25 -7.54 -0.90 9.05
C LYS A 25 -7.59 -1.43 7.62
N ALA A 26 -8.70 -1.21 6.91
CA ALA A 26 -8.85 -1.68 5.53
C ALA A 26 -7.80 -1.05 4.59
N ARG A 27 -7.50 0.23 4.80
CA ARG A 27 -6.49 0.96 4.02
C ARG A 27 -5.08 0.42 4.32
N ARG A 28 -4.77 0.16 5.59
CA ARG A 28 -3.53 -0.49 6.01
C ARG A 28 -3.34 -1.84 5.34
N MET A 29 -4.36 -2.72 5.39
CA MET A 29 -4.29 -4.04 4.73
C MET A 29 -4.07 -3.91 3.21
N LYS A 30 -4.68 -2.93 2.56
CA LYS A 30 -4.46 -2.66 1.13
C LYS A 30 -3.02 -2.21 0.86
N ILE A 31 -2.48 -1.31 1.68
CA ILE A 31 -1.10 -0.83 1.57
C ILE A 31 -0.09 -1.96 1.82
N MET A 32 -0.32 -2.82 2.82
CA MET A 32 0.53 -4.00 3.06
C MET A 32 0.58 -4.93 1.84
N ARG A 33 -0.56 -5.21 1.20
CA ARG A 33 -0.59 -6.00 -0.04
C ARG A 33 0.14 -5.31 -1.20
N ILE A 34 0.05 -3.99 -1.29
CA ILE A 34 0.80 -3.22 -2.29
C ILE A 34 2.30 -3.35 -2.03
N ILE A 35 2.76 -3.19 -0.78
CA ILE A 35 4.17 -3.31 -0.38
C ILE A 35 4.70 -4.72 -0.71
N GLN A 36 3.92 -5.77 -0.45
CA GLN A 36 4.28 -7.15 -0.83
C GLN A 36 4.54 -7.29 -2.34
N ASN A 37 3.85 -6.53 -3.18
CA ASN A 37 3.99 -6.59 -4.63
C ASN A 37 5.07 -5.66 -5.21
N VAL A 38 5.26 -4.47 -4.62
CA VAL A 38 6.15 -3.42 -5.18
C VAL A 38 7.42 -3.18 -4.36
N GLY A 39 7.52 -3.77 -3.17
CA GLY A 39 8.58 -3.57 -2.19
C GLY A 39 8.39 -2.30 -1.33
N PHE A 40 9.43 -1.96 -0.58
CA PHE A 40 9.47 -0.84 0.38
C PHE A 40 9.79 0.52 -0.26
N ASP A 41 9.41 0.73 -1.53
CA ASP A 41 9.61 2.01 -2.22
C ASP A 41 8.35 2.88 -2.08
N LYS A 42 8.47 3.96 -1.29
CA LYS A 42 7.36 4.89 -1.01
C LYS A 42 6.70 5.44 -2.29
N ARG A 43 7.49 5.75 -3.33
CA ARG A 43 6.96 6.29 -4.59
C ARG A 43 6.12 5.23 -5.30
N LYS A 44 6.61 3.99 -5.37
CA LYS A 44 5.86 2.88 -5.98
C LYS A 44 4.59 2.56 -5.21
N VAL A 45 4.65 2.54 -3.88
CA VAL A 45 3.48 2.31 -3.03
C VAL A 45 2.43 3.40 -3.24
N LYS A 46 2.83 4.67 -3.29
CA LYS A 46 1.94 5.80 -3.56
C LYS A 46 1.27 5.69 -4.93
N THR A 47 2.05 5.44 -5.99
CA THR A 47 1.50 5.28 -7.34
C THR A 47 0.55 4.09 -7.43
N ALA A 48 0.89 2.94 -6.84
CA ALA A 48 0.03 1.76 -6.82
C ALA A 48 -1.24 2.01 -6.01
N LEU A 49 -1.16 2.72 -4.88
CA LEU A 49 -2.32 3.08 -4.07
C LEU A 49 -3.27 3.99 -4.85
N LEU A 50 -2.75 5.03 -5.51
CA LEU A 50 -3.54 5.94 -6.36
C LEU A 50 -4.22 5.19 -7.50
N ARG A 51 -3.49 4.34 -8.23
CA ARG A 51 -4.06 3.50 -9.30
C ARG A 51 -5.17 2.57 -8.78
N SER A 52 -4.98 2.01 -7.60
CA SER A 52 -5.96 1.12 -6.98
C SER A 52 -7.25 1.82 -6.52
N THR A 53 -7.24 3.16 -6.49
CA THR A 53 -8.41 3.99 -6.16
C THR A 53 -9.07 4.62 -7.38
N ILE A 54 -8.46 4.52 -8.57
CA ILE A 54 -9.09 4.93 -9.82
C ILE A 54 -10.17 3.89 -10.15
N THR A 55 -11.42 4.27 -9.94
CA THR A 55 -12.61 3.44 -10.21
C THR A 55 -13.00 3.41 -11.68
N ASP A 56 -12.60 4.42 -12.45
CA ASP A 56 -12.88 4.48 -13.88
C ASP A 56 -11.88 3.62 -14.65
N ARG A 57 -12.26 2.37 -14.88
CA ARG A 57 -11.66 1.57 -15.95
C ARG A 57 -12.18 2.14 -17.26
N ILE A 58 -11.27 2.58 -18.13
CA ILE A 58 -11.61 2.89 -19.52
C ILE A 58 -12.16 1.59 -20.12
N LYS A 59 -13.48 1.53 -20.34
CA LYS A 59 -14.09 0.46 -21.14
C LYS A 59 -13.63 0.70 -22.58
N HIS A 60 -12.90 -0.24 -23.15
CA HIS A 60 -12.75 -0.29 -24.60
C HIS A 60 -13.98 -1.02 -25.14
N GLU A 61 -14.73 -0.35 -26.01
CA GLU A 61 -15.79 -0.95 -26.83
C GLU A 61 -15.18 -1.85 -27.92
#